data_AF-A0A662I2Z4-F1
#
_entry.id   AF-A0A662I2Z4-F1
#
_cell.length_a   1.000
_cell.length_b   1.000
_cell.length_c   1.000
_cell.angle_alpha   90.00
_cell.angle_beta   90.00
_cell.angle_gamma   90.00
#
_symmetry.space_group_name_H-M   'P 1'
#
loop_
_entity.id
_entity.type
_entity.pdbx_description
1 polymer ?
#
loop_
_entity_poly.entity_id
_entity_poly.type
_entity_poly.pdbx_seq_one_letter_code
_entity_poly.pdbx_strand_id
1 'polypeptide(L)'
;MKFKPELRNSYVSKITIAVVIVAIVAIIGIALVYMFSQAGPKYDLKGKKVLIVIFTGYNDIEYSTTKSYLAKCGAEVTVLAMHKGVGTKYDIYVGDIKDINRLADQYDAVVFIGGPGVYSRVIGEIKDGSVEKAQK
;
A
#
# COMPACT_ATOMS: atom_id res chain seq x y z
N MET A 1 3.70 -51.14 43.70
CA MET A 1 3.31 -49.85 44.32
C MET A 1 2.24 -49.21 43.44
N LYS A 2 0.95 -49.25 43.82
CA LYS A 2 -0.14 -48.64 43.03
C LYS A 2 -0.21 -47.15 43.38
N PHE A 3 0.08 -46.26 42.43
CA PHE A 3 -0.05 -44.82 42.61
C PHE A 3 -1.51 -44.46 42.97
N LYS A 4 -1.72 -43.69 44.05
CA LYS A 4 -3.05 -43.23 44.45
C LYS A 4 -3.67 -42.38 43.31
N PRO A 5 -4.92 -42.66 42.89
CA PRO A 5 -5.55 -42.02 41.73
C PRO A 5 -5.70 -40.49 41.88
N GLU A 6 -5.83 -39.99 43.11
CA GLU A 6 -5.93 -38.54 43.39
C GLU A 6 -4.64 -37.78 43.07
N LEU A 7 -3.48 -38.37 43.32
CA LEU A 7 -2.19 -37.78 42.96
C LEU A 7 -2.04 -37.71 41.44
N ARG A 8 -2.45 -38.76 40.72
CA ARG A 8 -2.40 -38.81 39.25
C ARG A 8 -3.22 -37.68 38.61
N ASN A 9 -4.42 -37.39 39.11
CA ASN A 9 -5.24 -36.29 38.58
C ASN A 9 -4.64 -34.91 38.85
N SER A 10 -4.00 -34.70 40.01
CA SER A 10 -3.31 -33.44 40.32
C SER A 10 -2.11 -33.20 39.40
N TYR A 11 -1.30 -34.25 39.13
CA TYR A 11 -0.16 -34.15 38.21
C TYR A 11 -0.61 -33.92 36.76
N VAL A 12 -1.65 -34.64 36.30
CA VAL A 12 -2.19 -34.45 34.94
C VAL A 12 -2.75 -33.04 34.77
N SER A 13 -3.47 -32.49 35.75
CA SER A 13 -3.98 -31.11 35.70
C SER A 13 -2.87 -30.06 35.60
N LYS A 14 -1.78 -30.20 36.38
CA LYS A 14 -0.62 -29.29 36.30
C LYS A 14 0.09 -29.36 34.95
N ILE A 15 0.24 -30.56 34.39
CA ILE A 15 0.84 -30.78 33.07
C ILE A 15 -0.04 -30.13 31.98
N THR A 16 -1.37 -30.32 32.04
CA THR A 16 -2.30 -29.70 31.09
C THR A 16 -2.23 -28.18 31.14
N ILE A 17 -2.21 -27.59 32.35
CA ILE A 17 -2.08 -26.13 32.53
C ILE A 17 -0.75 -25.64 31.93
N ALA A 18 0.36 -26.35 32.18
CA ALA A 18 1.66 -25.99 31.64
C ALA A 18 1.69 -26.02 30.09
N VAL A 19 1.10 -27.04 29.47
CA VAL A 19 1.01 -27.16 28.00
C VAL A 19 0.19 -26.03 27.40
N VAL A 20 -0.94 -25.67 28.02
CA VAL A 20 -1.78 -24.55 27.56
C VAL A 20 -1.02 -23.22 27.64
N ILE A 21 -0.28 -22.98 28.71
CA ILE A 21 0.54 -21.76 28.86
C ILE A 21 1.61 -21.70 27.76
N VAL A 22 2.30 -22.80 27.49
CA VAL A 22 3.33 -22.85 26.42
C VAL A 22 2.72 -22.57 25.05
N ALA A 23 1.55 -23.14 24.76
CA ALA A 23 0.84 -22.89 23.51
C ALA A 23 0.45 -21.41 23.35
N ILE A 24 -0.04 -20.77 24.42
CA ILE A 24 -0.38 -19.34 24.42
C ILE A 24 0.86 -18.48 24.17
N VAL A 25 1.97 -18.76 24.84
CA VAL A 25 3.23 -18.02 24.66
C VAL A 25 3.75 -18.15 23.23
N ALA A 26 3.66 -19.34 22.64
CA ALA A 26 4.06 -19.55 21.24
C ALA A 26 3.20 -18.75 20.27
N ILE A 27 1.87 -18.71 20.47
CA ILE A 27 0.95 -17.93 19.64
C ILE A 27 1.25 -16.42 19.75
N ILE A 28 1.47 -15.92 20.97
CA ILE A 28 1.83 -14.51 21.20
C ILE A 28 3.17 -14.19 20.52
N GLY A 29 4.17 -15.06 20.67
CA GLY A 29 5.47 -14.90 20.00
C GLY A 29 5.34 -14.81 18.49
N ILE A 30 4.55 -15.69 17.87
CA ILE A 30 4.29 -15.67 16.42
C ILE A 30 3.57 -14.37 16.02
N ALA A 31 2.55 -13.96 16.77
CA ALA A 31 1.82 -12.71 16.48
C ALA A 31 2.73 -11.48 16.56
N LEU A 32 3.60 -11.41 17.58
CA LEU A 32 4.57 -10.33 17.73
C LEU A 32 5.58 -10.32 16.58
N VAL A 33 6.14 -11.47 16.20
CA VAL A 33 7.06 -11.58 15.05
C VAL A 33 6.35 -11.14 13.77
N TYR A 34 5.07 -11.46 13.58
CA TYR A 34 4.31 -11.05 12.41
C TYR A 34 4.04 -9.52 12.39
N MET A 35 3.79 -8.92 13.56
CA MET A 35 3.65 -7.47 13.71
C MET A 35 4.97 -6.73 13.46
N PHE A 36 6.09 -7.23 14.00
CA PHE A 36 7.40 -6.61 13.83
C PHE A 36 8.04 -6.89 12.46
N SER A 37 7.75 -8.02 11.82
CA SER A 37 8.25 -8.32 10.46
C SER A 37 7.67 -7.41 9.39
N GLN A 38 6.49 -6.82 9.62
CA GLN A 38 5.94 -5.78 8.74
C GLN A 38 6.55 -4.39 8.98
N ALA A 39 7.43 -4.24 9.97
CA ALA A 39 8.15 -3.01 10.26
C ALA A 39 9.50 -2.97 9.53
N GLY A 40 9.48 -2.95 8.20
CA GLY A 40 10.62 -2.40 7.44
C GLY A 40 10.85 -0.92 7.80
N PRO A 41 11.97 -0.30 7.40
CA PRO A 41 12.21 1.11 7.67
C PRO A 41 11.02 1.93 7.18
N LYS A 42 10.31 2.52 8.14
CA LYS A 42 9.12 3.33 7.89
C LYS A 42 9.63 4.74 7.66
N TYR A 43 9.63 5.19 6.41
CA TYR A 43 9.88 6.59 6.12
C TYR A 43 8.79 7.42 6.81
N ASP A 44 9.17 8.49 7.51
CA ASP A 44 8.21 9.46 8.01
C ASP A 44 7.95 10.48 6.90
N LEU A 45 6.79 10.35 6.25
CA LEU A 45 6.34 11.22 5.18
C LEU A 45 5.22 12.17 5.63
N LYS A 46 5.05 12.37 6.95
CA LYS A 46 4.06 13.33 7.46
C LYS A 46 4.27 14.71 6.87
N GLY A 47 3.16 15.32 6.43
CA GLY A 47 3.16 16.64 5.79
C GLY A 47 3.73 16.67 4.37
N LYS A 48 4.11 15.51 3.80
CA LYS A 48 4.50 15.40 2.40
C LYS A 48 3.29 15.10 1.52
N LYS A 49 3.16 15.86 0.44
CA LYS A 49 2.10 15.72 -0.55
C LYS A 49 2.62 14.93 -1.74
N VAL A 50 1.95 13.85 -2.09
CA VAL A 50 2.34 12.98 -3.22
C VAL A 50 1.22 12.88 -4.23
N LEU A 51 1.51 13.22 -5.48
CA LEU A 51 0.61 13.07 -6.61
C LEU A 51 0.86 11.73 -7.29
N ILE A 52 -0.10 10.80 -7.20
CA ILE A 52 -0.07 9.55 -7.97
C ILE A 52 -0.79 9.76 -9.29
N VAL A 53 -0.12 9.48 -10.40
CA VAL A 53 -0.67 9.59 -11.76
C VAL A 53 -1.03 8.21 -12.29
N ILE A 54 -2.27 8.04 -12.73
CA ILE A 54 -2.78 6.80 -13.32
C ILE A 54 -3.36 7.02 -14.72
N PHE A 55 -3.13 6.04 -15.60
CA PHE A 55 -3.66 5.97 -16.95
C PHE A 55 -4.63 4.79 -17.07
N THR A 56 -5.47 4.77 -18.10
CA THR A 56 -6.29 3.58 -18.41
C THR A 56 -5.37 2.39 -18.66
N GLY A 57 -5.60 1.27 -17.99
CA GLY A 57 -4.71 0.10 -18.04
C GLY A 57 -3.45 0.27 -17.19
N TYR A 58 -3.54 0.98 -16.06
CA TYR A 58 -2.48 0.97 -15.04
C TYR A 58 -2.38 -0.42 -14.37
N ASN A 59 -1.25 -0.71 -13.72
CA ASN A 59 -1.06 -1.93 -12.95
C ASN A 59 -1.69 -1.81 -11.55
N ASP A 60 -2.75 -2.59 -11.28
CA ASP A 60 -3.49 -2.56 -10.02
C ASP A 60 -2.63 -2.92 -8.78
N ILE A 61 -1.67 -3.82 -8.93
CA ILE A 61 -0.80 -4.24 -7.83
C ILE A 61 0.17 -3.11 -7.48
N GLU A 62 0.77 -2.48 -8.49
CA GLU A 62 1.65 -1.32 -8.27
C GLU A 62 0.89 -0.15 -7.65
N TYR A 63 -0.32 0.17 -8.16
CA TYR A 63 -1.15 1.23 -7.60
C TYR A 63 -1.51 0.99 -6.15
N SER A 64 -2.10 -0.17 -5.85
CA SER A 64 -2.59 -0.48 -4.50
C SER A 64 -1.45 -0.57 -3.48
N THR A 65 -0.33 -1.20 -3.85
CA THR A 65 0.86 -1.31 -3.00
C THR A 65 1.46 0.06 -2.72
N THR A 66 1.66 0.87 -3.77
CA THR A 66 2.26 2.21 -3.66
C THR A 66 1.38 3.14 -2.83
N LYS A 67 0.08 3.22 -3.15
CA LYS A 67 -0.88 4.06 -2.41
C LYS A 67 -0.95 3.67 -0.94
N SER A 68 -1.05 2.36 -0.65
CA SER A 68 -1.10 1.85 0.72
C SER A 68 0.18 2.16 1.49
N TYR A 69 1.35 1.95 0.87
CA TYR A 69 2.63 2.19 1.52
C TYR A 69 2.87 3.67 1.82
N LEU A 70 2.61 4.57 0.86
CA LEU A 70 2.71 6.01 1.06
C LEU A 70 1.78 6.52 2.16
N ALA A 71 0.52 6.08 2.17
CA ALA A 71 -0.44 6.43 3.21
C ALA A 71 -0.02 5.88 4.59
N LYS A 72 0.49 4.64 4.66
CA LYS A 72 1.05 4.07 5.90
C LYS A 72 2.22 4.89 6.44
N CYS A 73 3.03 5.48 5.57
CA CYS A 73 4.15 6.37 5.91
C CYS A 73 3.71 7.79 6.31
N GLY A 74 2.41 8.12 6.20
CA GLY A 74 1.85 9.41 6.62
C GLY A 74 1.82 10.49 5.53
N ALA A 75 2.09 10.13 4.27
CA ALA A 75 1.97 11.05 3.15
C ALA A 75 0.50 11.40 2.86
N GLU A 76 0.26 12.63 2.44
CA GLU A 76 -1.00 13.09 1.84
C GLU A 76 -1.00 12.67 0.37
N VAL A 77 -1.77 11.63 0.02
CA VAL A 77 -1.80 11.07 -1.33
C VAL A 77 -3.01 11.61 -2.10
N THR A 78 -2.75 12.16 -3.28
CA THR A 78 -3.79 12.55 -4.24
C THR A 78 -3.62 11.76 -5.54
N VAL A 79 -4.72 11.29 -6.11
CA VAL A 79 -4.73 10.48 -7.34
C VAL A 79 -5.23 11.32 -8.50
N LEU A 80 -4.35 11.55 -9.48
CA LEU A 80 -4.65 12.19 -10.76
C LEU A 80 -4.92 11.13 -11.83
N ALA A 81 -6.13 11.14 -12.38
CA ALA A 81 -6.50 10.33 -13.53
C ALA A 81 -6.25 11.09 -14.85
N MET A 82 -5.54 10.43 -15.76
CA MET A 82 -5.28 10.99 -17.08
C MET A 82 -6.45 10.81 -18.06
N HIS A 83 -7.46 10.00 -17.71
CA HIS A 83 -8.64 9.71 -18.54
C HIS A 83 -9.92 9.66 -17.70
N LYS A 84 -11.06 10.02 -18.30
CA LYS A 84 -12.36 9.63 -17.75
C LYS A 84 -12.51 8.11 -17.94
N GLY A 85 -12.80 7.37 -16.87
CA GLY A 85 -12.97 5.91 -16.94
C GLY A 85 -11.69 5.08 -16.80
N VAL A 86 -10.72 5.52 -15.99
CA VAL A 86 -9.51 4.74 -15.65
C VAL A 86 -9.78 3.43 -14.89
N GLY A 87 -11.03 3.12 -14.53
CA GLY A 87 -11.41 1.87 -13.86
C GLY A 87 -11.32 1.88 -12.33
N THR A 88 -10.93 3.01 -11.73
CA THR A 88 -10.86 3.19 -10.27
C THR A 88 -11.21 4.61 -9.85
N LYS A 89 -11.41 4.83 -8.56
CA LYS A 89 -11.66 6.18 -8.00
C LYS A 89 -10.38 7.01 -8.03
N TYR A 90 -10.53 8.28 -8.38
CA TYR A 90 -9.49 9.29 -8.42
C TYR A 90 -10.01 10.61 -7.83
N ASP A 91 -9.08 11.48 -7.42
CA ASP A 91 -9.40 12.76 -6.78
C ASP A 91 -9.47 13.88 -7.81
N ILE A 92 -8.62 13.83 -8.84
CA ILE A 92 -8.52 14.85 -9.89
C ILE A 92 -8.54 14.19 -11.26
N TYR A 93 -9.26 14.78 -12.21
CA TYR A 93 -9.16 14.43 -13.63
C TYR A 93 -8.31 15.48 -14.38
N VAL A 94 -7.35 15.03 -15.18
CA VAL A 94 -6.43 15.91 -15.92
C VAL A 94 -7.15 16.93 -16.81
N GLY A 95 -8.28 16.55 -17.42
CA GLY A 95 -9.01 17.44 -18.31
C GLY A 95 -9.74 18.60 -17.61
N ASP A 96 -9.80 18.59 -16.28
CA ASP A 96 -10.36 19.70 -15.48
C ASP A 96 -9.27 20.68 -15.02
N ILE A 97 -7.99 20.39 -15.31
CA ILE A 97 -6.84 21.21 -14.91
C ILE A 97 -6.47 22.17 -16.04
N LYS A 98 -6.40 23.46 -15.71
CA LYS A 98 -6.00 24.52 -16.66
C LYS A 98 -4.48 24.62 -16.84
N ASP A 99 -3.72 24.34 -15.78
CA ASP A 99 -2.27 24.44 -15.75
C ASP A 99 -1.69 23.27 -14.95
N ILE A 100 -1.09 22.32 -15.67
CA ILE A 100 -0.53 21.09 -15.09
C ILE A 100 0.77 21.34 -14.31
N ASN A 101 1.55 22.34 -14.71
CA ASN A 101 2.79 22.68 -14.02
C ASN A 101 2.47 23.26 -12.65
N ARG A 102 1.52 24.19 -12.59
CA ARG A 102 1.02 24.74 -11.34
C ARG A 102 0.37 23.70 -10.42
N LEU A 103 -0.20 22.63 -10.98
CA LEU A 103 -0.66 21.50 -10.17
C LEU A 103 0.53 20.76 -9.57
N ALA A 104 1.51 20.37 -10.40
CA ALA A 104 2.67 19.58 -9.98
C ALA A 104 3.48 20.30 -8.87
N ASP A 105 3.60 21.63 -8.95
CA ASP A 105 4.30 22.47 -7.96
C ASP A 105 3.69 22.41 -6.54
N GLN A 106 2.46 21.90 -6.40
CA GLN A 106 1.79 21.77 -5.09
C GLN A 106 2.18 20.49 -4.34
N TYR A 107 2.95 19.60 -4.97
CA TYR A 107 3.31 18.30 -4.44
C TYR A 107 4.83 18.16 -4.26
N ASP A 108 5.25 17.48 -3.20
CA ASP A 108 6.66 17.18 -2.94
C ASP A 108 7.19 16.07 -3.87
N ALA A 109 6.31 15.22 -4.41
CA ALA A 109 6.67 14.15 -5.32
C ALA A 109 5.51 13.79 -6.27
N VAL A 110 5.88 13.30 -7.46
CA VAL A 110 4.96 12.73 -8.44
C VAL A 110 5.35 11.27 -8.71
N VAL A 111 4.38 10.38 -8.66
CA VAL A 111 4.58 8.94 -8.89
C VAL A 111 3.72 8.48 -10.05
N PHE A 112 4.36 7.92 -11.08
CA PHE A 112 3.67 7.31 -12.20
C PHE A 112 3.51 5.81 -11.94
N ILE A 113 2.26 5.33 -11.94
CA ILE A 113 2.00 3.89 -11.86
C ILE A 113 2.17 3.28 -13.24
N GLY A 114 2.92 2.17 -13.33
CA GLY A 114 3.17 1.47 -14.58
C GLY A 114 1.93 0.80 -15.16
N GLY A 115 2.14 0.02 -16.22
CA GLY A 115 1.10 -0.65 -16.99
C GLY A 115 1.05 -0.20 -18.45
N PRO A 116 0.32 -0.93 -19.31
CA PRO A 116 0.26 -0.66 -20.76
C PRO A 116 -0.18 0.77 -21.08
N GLY A 117 -1.05 1.37 -20.26
CA GLY A 117 -1.53 2.75 -20.47
C GLY A 117 -0.44 3.81 -20.46
N VAL A 118 0.55 3.68 -19.57
CA VAL A 118 1.73 4.56 -19.51
C VAL A 118 2.65 4.27 -20.68
N TYR A 119 2.90 2.98 -20.95
CA TYR A 119 3.82 2.55 -22.00
C TYR A 119 3.42 3.13 -23.36
N SER A 120 2.17 2.93 -23.79
CA SER A 120 1.68 3.44 -25.09
C SER A 120 1.72 4.97 -25.21
N ARG A 121 1.77 5.73 -24.12
CA ARG A 121 2.04 7.18 -24.15
C ARG A 121 3.51 7.47 -24.37
N VAL A 122 4.38 6.82 -23.61
CA VAL A 122 5.83 7.06 -23.64
C VAL A 122 6.43 6.71 -25.00
N ILE A 123 5.96 5.62 -25.63
CA ILE A 123 6.45 5.20 -26.94
C ILE A 123 5.70 5.84 -28.12
N GLY A 124 4.77 6.77 -27.86
CA GLY A 124 4.09 7.54 -28.91
C GLY A 124 3.06 6.76 -29.74
N GLU A 125 2.65 5.57 -29.32
CA GLU A 125 1.56 4.81 -29.96
C GLU A 125 0.23 5.58 -29.91
N ILE A 126 0.04 6.35 -28.84
CA ILE A 126 -1.10 7.24 -28.71
C ILE A 126 -0.63 8.66 -29.01
N LYS A 127 -1.04 9.19 -30.17
CA LYS A 127 -0.84 10.61 -30.51
C LYS A 127 -1.59 11.47 -29.50
N ASP A 128 -0.85 12.08 -28.59
CA ASP A 128 -1.39 13.07 -27.67
C ASP A 128 -1.43 14.42 -28.38
N GLY A 129 -2.63 14.92 -28.68
CA GLY A 129 -2.84 16.24 -29.30
C GLY A 129 -2.30 17.42 -28.45
N SER A 130 -1.84 17.15 -27.23
CA SER A 130 -1.15 18.10 -26.35
C SER A 130 0.30 18.36 -26.78
N VAL A 131 0.99 17.37 -27.38
CA VAL A 131 2.38 17.52 -27.83
C VAL A 131 2.47 18.45 -29.05
N GLU A 132 1.46 18.41 -29.94
CA GLU A 132 1.33 19.34 -31.07
C GLU A 132 0.99 20.77 -30.62
N LYS A 133 0.33 20.95 -29.47
CA LYS A 133 0.01 22.28 -28.91
C LYS A 133 1.16 22.92 -28.15
N ALA A 134 2.10 22.15 -27.61
CA ALA A 134 3.29 22.66 -26.94
C ALA A 134 4.38 23.16 -27.92
N GLN A 135 4.21 22.90 -29.22
CA GLN A 135 5.12 23.34 -30.29
C GLN A 135 4.64 24.58 -31.06
N LYS A 136 3.54 25.21 -30.62
CA LYS A 136 3.06 26.52 -31.12
C LYS A 136 3.17 27.58 -30.04
#